data_AF-A0A963GWM8-F1
#
_entry.id   AF-A0A963GWM8-F1
#
_cell.length_a   1.000
_cell.length_b   1.000
_cell.length_c   1.000
_cell.angle_alpha   90.00
_cell.angle_beta   90.00
_cell.angle_gamma   90.00
#
_symmetry.space_group_name_H-M   'P 1'
#
loop_
_entity.id
_entity.type
_entity.pdbx_description
1 polymer ?
#
loop_
_entity_poly.entity_id
_entity_poly.type
_entity_poly.pdbx_seq_one_letter_code
_entity_poly.pdbx_strand_id
1 'polypeptide(L)'
;MQAGPGCAVIAPSPIRNQPPVPPTLNRRRFHTLIGAALLAAGKKQSPPPYRFAALGLLPADRALLHQRIAERFVAMLDTGLEAEVTMLRQRYRLHAALPSMRCVGYRQVWEVQEGLAPRSELRDRGIYATRQLAKRQITWIGNSLRPEIVDCLAADVDALVIGKVAHIFAA
;
A
#
# COMPACT_ATOMS: atom_id res chain seq x y z
N MET A 1 -20.11 23.79 -45.17
CA MET A 1 -20.18 22.55 -44.36
C MET A 1 -18.92 22.49 -43.51
N GLN A 2 -19.10 22.47 -42.20
CA GLN A 2 -18.08 22.76 -41.19
C GLN A 2 -17.09 21.60 -41.01
N ALA A 3 -15.81 21.93 -40.89
CA ALA A 3 -14.73 21.02 -40.53
C ALA A 3 -14.80 20.69 -39.03
N GLY A 4 -14.66 19.40 -38.68
CA GLY A 4 -14.73 18.88 -37.32
C GLY A 4 -13.50 19.24 -36.45
N PRO A 5 -13.63 19.20 -35.12
CA PRO A 5 -12.60 19.65 -34.20
C PRO A 5 -11.46 18.64 -34.05
N GLY A 6 -10.24 19.18 -34.03
CA GLY A 6 -8.97 18.46 -34.03
C GLY A 6 -8.70 17.60 -32.80
N CYS A 7 -8.10 16.44 -33.08
CA CYS A 7 -7.50 15.52 -32.13
C CYS A 7 -6.23 16.15 -31.53
N ALA A 8 -6.26 16.52 -30.25
CA ALA A 8 -5.09 17.02 -29.54
C ALA A 8 -4.15 15.86 -29.17
N VAL A 9 -3.07 15.71 -29.93
CA VAL A 9 -1.97 14.80 -29.63
C VAL A 9 -1.21 15.33 -28.40
N ILE A 10 -1.20 14.55 -27.32
CA ILE A 10 -0.41 14.84 -26.12
C ILE A 10 1.07 14.51 -26.43
N ALA A 11 1.94 15.52 -26.43
CA ALA A 11 3.37 15.35 -26.59
C ALA A 11 4.03 14.78 -25.31
N PRO A 12 4.98 13.83 -25.40
CA PRO A 12 5.72 13.32 -24.25
C PRO A 12 6.75 14.34 -23.75
N SER A 13 6.80 14.56 -22.43
CA SER A 13 7.78 15.44 -21.78
C SER A 13 9.20 14.84 -21.76
N PRO A 14 10.27 15.64 -21.81
CA PRO A 14 11.64 15.13 -21.94
C PRO A 14 12.17 14.55 -20.64
N ILE A 15 12.87 13.42 -20.75
CA ILE A 15 13.57 12.72 -19.68
C ILE A 15 14.76 13.58 -19.23
N ARG A 16 14.70 14.15 -18.02
CA ARG A 16 15.82 14.91 -17.43
C ARG A 16 16.75 13.92 -16.71
N ASN A 17 17.92 13.67 -17.29
CA ASN A 17 19.00 12.90 -16.68
C ASN A 17 19.40 13.52 -15.32
N GLN A 18 19.30 12.75 -14.23
CA GLN A 18 19.81 13.13 -12.91
C GLN A 18 21.29 12.72 -12.78
N PRO A 19 22.15 13.53 -12.13
CA PRO A 19 23.52 13.13 -11.83
C PRO A 19 23.55 12.07 -10.70
N PRO A 20 24.57 11.18 -10.67
CA PRO A 20 24.65 10.11 -9.68
C PRO A 20 24.92 10.66 -8.27
N VAL A 21 24.19 10.12 -7.29
CA VAL A 21 24.29 10.50 -5.87
C VAL A 21 25.56 9.88 -5.26
N PRO A 22 26.43 10.64 -4.56
CA PRO A 22 27.64 10.09 -3.96
C PRO A 22 27.32 9.20 -2.74
N PRO A 23 28.01 8.07 -2.56
CA PRO A 23 27.76 7.15 -1.45
C PRO A 23 28.55 7.58 -0.22
N THR A 24 27.98 8.45 0.60
CA THR A 24 28.18 8.55 2.06
C THR A 24 27.61 9.88 2.56
N LEU A 25 26.31 9.91 2.87
CA LEU A 25 25.77 11.02 3.66
C LEU A 25 24.72 10.51 4.67
N ASN A 26 25.02 10.81 5.93
CA ASN A 26 24.41 10.30 7.14
C ASN A 26 22.90 10.65 7.27
N ARG A 27 22.09 9.70 7.74
CA ARG A 27 20.61 9.62 7.70
C ARG A 27 19.83 10.75 8.42
N ARG A 28 20.49 11.64 9.16
CA ARG A 28 19.83 12.61 10.06
C ARG A 28 19.64 14.04 9.53
N ARG A 29 20.09 14.38 8.31
CA ARG A 29 19.98 15.77 7.77
C ARG A 29 19.15 15.95 6.49
N PHE A 30 18.57 14.89 5.92
CA PHE A 30 17.82 14.99 4.65
C PHE A 30 16.38 15.53 4.75
N HIS A 31 15.80 15.64 5.95
CA HIS A 31 14.35 15.91 6.08
C HIS A 31 13.95 17.38 5.91
N THR A 32 14.88 18.33 6.02
CA THR A 32 14.52 19.75 6.12
C THR A 32 14.58 20.50 4.78
N LEU A 33 15.34 20.02 3.78
CA LEU A 33 15.58 20.79 2.54
C LEU A 33 14.72 20.36 1.34
N ILE A 34 14.18 19.14 1.31
CA ILE A 34 13.26 18.72 0.21
C ILE A 34 11.78 18.94 0.59
N GLY A 35 11.44 18.96 1.88
CA GLY A 35 10.04 19.09 2.34
C GLY A 35 9.37 20.42 1.98
N ALA A 36 10.08 21.55 2.14
CA ALA A 36 9.48 22.87 1.95
C ALA A 36 9.16 23.21 0.49
N ALA A 37 10.01 22.80 -0.45
CA ALA A 37 9.82 23.08 -1.88
C ALA A 37 8.68 22.24 -2.50
N LEU A 38 8.52 20.98 -2.06
CA LEU A 38 7.44 20.11 -2.56
C LEU A 38 6.07 20.51 -1.99
N LEU A 39 6.03 20.97 -0.74
CA LEU A 39 4.81 21.49 -0.11
C LEU A 39 4.33 22.81 -0.74
N ALA A 40 5.25 23.65 -1.23
CA ALA A 40 4.91 24.89 -1.92
C ALA A 40 4.37 24.68 -3.36
N ALA A 41 4.72 23.57 -4.01
CA ALA A 41 4.31 23.27 -5.39
C ALA A 41 3.00 22.45 -5.50
N GLY A 42 2.46 21.98 -4.37
CA GLY A 42 1.16 21.32 -4.33
C GLY A 42 0.06 22.33 -4.62
N LYS A 43 -0.39 22.44 -5.88
CA LYS A 43 -1.63 23.14 -6.21
C LYS A 43 -2.71 22.65 -5.23
N LYS A 44 -3.24 23.56 -4.40
CA LYS A 44 -4.42 23.29 -3.58
C LYS A 44 -5.52 22.83 -4.53
N GLN A 45 -5.74 21.51 -4.60
CA GLN A 45 -6.81 20.96 -5.40
C GLN A 45 -8.11 21.52 -4.83
N SER A 46 -8.97 22.06 -5.70
CA SER A 46 -10.30 22.49 -5.27
C SER A 46 -10.98 21.31 -4.58
N PRO A 47 -11.58 21.50 -3.40
CA PRO A 47 -12.25 20.41 -2.73
C PRO A 47 -13.33 19.84 -3.68
N PRO A 48 -13.42 18.50 -3.81
CA PRO A 48 -14.47 17.86 -4.60
C PRO A 48 -15.86 18.26 -4.11
N PRO A 49 -16.88 18.31 -4.99
CA PRO A 49 -18.25 18.74 -4.65
C PRO A 49 -19.06 17.63 -3.95
N TYR A 50 -18.42 16.86 -3.07
CA TYR A 50 -19.04 15.76 -2.34
C TYR A 50 -18.63 15.82 -0.86
N ARG A 51 -19.58 15.51 0.02
CA ARG A 51 -19.31 15.27 1.44
C ARG A 51 -18.77 13.85 1.60
N PHE A 52 -17.49 13.72 1.97
CA PHE A 52 -16.90 12.43 2.27
C PHE A 52 -17.18 12.06 3.73
N ALA A 53 -17.75 10.88 3.93
CA ALA A 53 -17.80 10.23 5.24
C ALA A 53 -16.78 9.10 5.27
N ALA A 54 -15.88 9.12 6.25
CA ALA A 54 -14.83 8.12 6.40
C ALA A 54 -15.18 7.15 7.54
N LEU A 55 -15.30 5.87 7.21
CA LEU A 55 -15.48 4.79 8.17
C LEU A 55 -14.25 3.87 8.11
N GLY A 56 -13.70 3.54 9.27
CA GLY A 56 -12.48 2.74 9.39
C GLY A 56 -12.72 1.45 10.17
N LEU A 57 -12.59 0.31 9.49
CA LEU A 57 -12.58 -1.01 10.13
C LEU A 57 -11.18 -1.29 10.68
N LEU A 58 -10.96 -1.02 11.97
CA LEU A 58 -9.66 -1.15 12.60
C LEU A 58 -9.75 -2.06 13.81
N PRO A 59 -8.85 -3.04 13.98
CA PRO A 59 -8.91 -3.95 15.12
C PRO A 59 -8.56 -3.20 16.40
N ALA A 60 -9.36 -3.43 17.46
CA ALA A 60 -9.06 -2.91 18.78
C ALA A 60 -7.79 -3.54 19.36
N ASP A 61 -7.61 -4.85 19.18
CA ASP A 61 -6.43 -5.59 19.65
C ASP A 61 -5.38 -5.82 18.54
N ARG A 62 -4.16 -5.33 18.79
CA ARG A 62 -3.00 -5.52 17.91
C ARG A 62 -2.43 -6.93 17.98
N ALA A 63 -2.52 -7.61 19.12
CA ALA A 63 -2.02 -8.97 19.27
C ALA A 63 -2.84 -9.93 18.41
N LEU A 64 -4.17 -9.87 18.50
CA LEU A 64 -5.06 -10.66 17.67
C LEU A 64 -4.89 -10.36 16.17
N LEU A 65 -4.69 -9.09 15.79
CA LEU A 65 -4.34 -8.75 14.40
C LEU A 65 -3.05 -9.46 13.94
N HIS A 66 -2.00 -9.44 14.76
CA HIS A 66 -0.72 -10.08 14.42
C HIS A 66 -0.81 -11.59 14.31
N GLN A 67 -1.69 -12.21 15.10
CA GLN A 67 -2.02 -13.63 15.02
C GLN A 67 -2.73 -13.95 13.70
N ARG A 68 -3.82 -13.23 13.38
CA ARG A 68 -4.57 -13.43 12.11
C ARG A 68 -3.70 -13.21 10.87
N ILE A 69 -2.78 -12.24 10.93
CA ILE A 69 -1.78 -12.04 9.86
C ILE A 69 -0.89 -13.27 9.69
N ALA A 70 -0.44 -13.87 10.79
CA ALA A 70 0.42 -15.05 10.75
C ALA A 70 -0.34 -16.26 10.18
N GLU A 71 -1.53 -16.53 10.71
CA GLU A 71 -2.41 -17.61 10.24
C GLU A 71 -2.72 -17.48 8.74
N ARG A 72 -3.10 -16.27 8.29
CA ARG A 72 -3.36 -16.02 6.88
C ARG A 72 -2.13 -16.24 6.01
N PHE A 73 -0.95 -15.80 6.46
CA PHE A 73 0.27 -15.96 5.66
C PHE A 73 0.68 -17.43 5.54
N VAL A 74 0.53 -18.21 6.61
CA VAL A 74 0.74 -19.66 6.58
C VAL A 74 -0.24 -20.31 5.60
N ALA A 75 -1.54 -19.99 5.71
CA ALA A 75 -2.54 -20.49 4.78
C ALA A 75 -2.20 -20.14 3.32
N MET A 76 -1.71 -18.93 3.04
CA MET A 76 -1.26 -18.55 1.69
C MET A 76 -0.12 -19.43 1.17
N LEU A 77 0.87 -19.75 2.01
CA LEU A 77 1.95 -20.67 1.64
C LEU A 77 1.40 -22.06 1.36
N ASP A 78 0.51 -22.57 2.21
CA ASP A 78 -0.11 -23.89 2.07
C ASP A 78 -0.99 -23.98 0.81
N THR A 79 -1.66 -22.88 0.43
CA THR A 79 -2.42 -22.79 -0.84
C THR A 79 -1.54 -22.62 -2.08
N GLY A 80 -0.22 -22.59 -1.95
CA GLY A 80 0.71 -22.60 -3.07
C GLY A 80 1.18 -21.23 -3.56
N LEU A 81 1.31 -20.23 -2.68
CA LEU A 81 1.88 -18.91 -3.03
C LEU A 81 3.23 -19.02 -3.77
N GLU A 82 4.10 -19.94 -3.36
CA GLU A 82 5.41 -20.14 -4.02
C GLU A 82 5.28 -20.66 -5.46
N ALA A 83 4.31 -21.56 -5.68
CA ALA A 83 4.03 -22.11 -6.99
C ALA A 83 3.44 -21.03 -7.91
N GLU A 84 2.57 -20.17 -7.38
CA GLU A 84 2.02 -19.03 -8.11
C GLU A 84 3.12 -18.08 -8.60
N VAL A 85 4.05 -17.69 -7.73
CA VAL A 85 5.16 -16.80 -8.10
C VAL A 85 6.07 -17.46 -9.15
N THR A 86 6.35 -18.76 -9.00
CA THR A 86 7.11 -19.52 -10.00
C THR A 86 6.42 -19.49 -11.37
N MET A 87 5.11 -19.75 -11.40
CA MET A 87 4.32 -19.73 -12.63
C MET A 87 4.35 -18.33 -13.28
N LEU A 88 4.16 -17.27 -12.48
CA LEU A 88 4.20 -15.88 -12.99
C LEU A 88 5.56 -15.55 -13.63
N ARG A 89 6.66 -16.00 -13.03
CA ARG A 89 8.02 -15.80 -13.56
C ARG A 89 8.27 -16.55 -14.86
N GLN A 90 7.66 -17.72 -15.03
CA GLN A 90 7.76 -18.50 -16.26
C GLN A 90 6.90 -17.92 -17.39
N ARG A 91 5.70 -17.43 -17.06
CA ARG A 91 4.73 -16.95 -18.03
C ARG A 91 5.00 -15.54 -18.55
N TYR A 92 5.55 -14.68 -17.70
CA TYR A 92 5.71 -13.25 -18.00
C TYR A 92 7.16 -12.80 -17.80
N ARG A 93 7.59 -11.79 -18.56
CA ARG A 93 8.88 -11.12 -18.36
C ARG A 93 8.78 -10.18 -17.15
N LEU A 94 9.02 -10.73 -15.96
CA LEU A 94 8.97 -9.99 -14.69
C LEU A 94 10.38 -9.73 -14.16
N HIS A 95 10.54 -8.64 -13.40
CA HIS A 95 11.74 -8.37 -12.62
C HIS A 95 11.35 -7.83 -11.23
N ALA A 96 12.24 -8.01 -10.25
CA ALA A 96 11.97 -7.70 -8.84
C ALA A 96 11.61 -6.23 -8.55
N ALA A 97 12.01 -5.30 -9.42
CA ALA A 97 11.71 -3.87 -9.26
C ALA A 97 10.28 -3.47 -9.66
N LEU A 98 9.52 -4.35 -10.31
CA LEU A 98 8.13 -4.05 -10.71
C LEU A 98 7.24 -3.86 -9.48
N PRO A 99 6.28 -2.90 -9.51
CA PRO A 99 5.36 -2.68 -8.40
C PRO A 99 4.62 -3.95 -7.95
N SER A 100 4.22 -4.81 -8.88
CA SER A 100 3.58 -6.10 -8.60
C SER A 100 4.48 -7.05 -7.81
N MET A 101 5.75 -7.18 -8.22
CA MET A 101 6.71 -8.07 -7.56
C MET A 101 7.23 -7.51 -6.23
N ARG A 102 7.02 -6.21 -5.97
CA ARG A 102 7.32 -5.56 -4.70
C ARG A 102 6.22 -5.74 -3.65
N CYS A 103 5.09 -6.35 -4.01
CA CYS A 103 4.03 -6.66 -3.05
C CYS A 103 4.53 -7.58 -1.93
N VAL A 104 3.92 -7.44 -0.77
CA VAL A 104 4.19 -8.31 0.38
C VAL A 104 3.78 -9.75 0.04
N GLY A 105 4.59 -10.72 0.43
CA GLY A 105 4.51 -12.12 -0.02
C GLY A 105 5.38 -12.35 -1.24
N TYR A 106 5.01 -11.76 -2.38
CA TYR A 106 5.69 -11.93 -3.67
C TYR A 106 7.18 -11.58 -3.60
N ARG A 107 7.51 -10.44 -2.99
CA ARG A 107 8.91 -10.03 -2.83
C ARG A 107 9.72 -11.04 -2.03
N GLN A 108 9.17 -11.55 -0.94
CA GLN A 108 9.87 -12.50 -0.06
C GLN A 108 10.08 -13.84 -0.78
N VAL A 109 9.06 -14.32 -1.48
CA VAL A 109 9.17 -15.54 -2.31
C VAL A 109 10.21 -15.35 -3.42
N TRP A 110 10.18 -14.20 -4.10
CA TRP A 110 11.16 -13.87 -5.15
C TRP A 110 12.59 -13.90 -4.59
N GLU A 111 12.85 -13.23 -3.47
CA GLU A 111 14.17 -13.20 -2.82
C GLU A 111 14.66 -14.62 -2.47
N VAL A 112 13.78 -15.50 -2.00
CA VAL A 112 14.12 -16.90 -1.71
C VAL A 112 14.42 -17.70 -2.97
N GLN A 113 13.63 -17.52 -4.03
CA GLN A 113 13.85 -18.22 -5.30
C GLN A 113 15.11 -17.77 -6.05
N GLU A 114 15.59 -16.54 -5.80
CA GLU A 114 16.88 -16.02 -6.29
C GLU A 114 18.06 -16.38 -5.37
N GLY A 115 17.83 -17.07 -4.26
CA GLY A 115 18.87 -17.41 -3.28
C GLY A 115 19.37 -16.22 -2.44
N LEU A 116 18.66 -15.08 -2.45
CA LEU A 116 18.99 -13.88 -1.67
C LEU A 116 18.55 -13.97 -0.20
N ALA A 117 17.67 -14.92 0.12
CA ALA A 117 17.22 -15.20 1.46
C ALA A 117 17.01 -16.72 1.64
N PRO A 118 17.26 -17.27 2.85
CA PRO A 118 17.03 -18.68 3.09
C PRO A 118 15.52 -18.99 3.12
N ARG A 119 15.16 -20.16 2.58
CA ARG A 119 13.76 -20.63 2.53
C ARG A 119 13.12 -20.73 3.92
N SER A 120 13.89 -21.08 4.94
CA SER A 120 13.42 -21.17 6.33
C SER A 120 12.89 -19.84 6.87
N GLU A 121 13.42 -18.71 6.39
CA GLU A 121 12.99 -17.37 6.81
C GLU A 121 11.79 -16.82 6.03
N LEU A 122 11.35 -17.50 4.96
CA LEU A 122 10.29 -17.01 4.07
C LEU A 122 9.03 -16.62 4.84
N ARG A 123 8.59 -17.52 5.72
CA ARG A 123 7.40 -17.35 6.56
C ARG A 123 7.54 -16.13 7.44
N ASP A 124 8.60 -16.07 8.23
CA ASP A 124 8.75 -15.04 9.26
C ASP A 124 8.98 -13.65 8.65
N ARG A 125 9.72 -13.58 7.53
CA ARG A 125 9.90 -12.34 6.75
C ARG A 125 8.59 -11.87 6.13
N GLY A 126 7.79 -12.77 5.58
CA GLY A 126 6.49 -12.45 4.99
C GLY A 126 5.49 -11.94 6.03
N ILE A 127 5.43 -12.59 7.18
CA ILE A 127 4.62 -12.15 8.33
C ILE A 127 5.08 -10.77 8.81
N TYR A 128 6.38 -10.57 9.01
CA TYR A 128 6.92 -9.29 9.44
C TYR A 128 6.59 -8.17 8.46
N ALA A 129 6.81 -8.38 7.16
CA ALA A 129 6.48 -7.41 6.12
C ALA A 129 4.98 -7.06 6.12
N THR A 130 4.11 -8.06 6.31
CA THR A 130 2.66 -7.85 6.39
C THR A 130 2.27 -7.03 7.62
N ARG A 131 2.89 -7.28 8.77
CA ARG A 131 2.68 -6.46 9.98
C ARG A 131 3.10 -5.01 9.78
N GLN A 132 4.25 -4.77 9.13
CA GLN A 132 4.71 -3.42 8.80
C GLN A 132 3.76 -2.70 7.83
N LEU A 133 3.22 -3.41 6.84
CA LEU A 133 2.20 -2.88 5.94
C LEU A 133 0.94 -2.50 6.71
N ALA A 134 0.39 -3.41 7.51
CA ALA A 134 -0.80 -3.17 8.30
C ALA A 134 -0.63 -1.96 9.24
N LYS A 135 0.51 -1.87 9.95
CA LYS A 135 0.85 -0.71 10.79
C LYS A 135 0.77 0.59 9.99
N ARG A 136 1.39 0.65 8.80
CA ARG A 136 1.39 1.84 7.95
C ARG A 136 -0.02 2.21 7.50
N GLN A 137 -0.83 1.23 7.11
CA GLN A 137 -2.22 1.45 6.72
C GLN A 137 -3.02 2.06 7.88
N ILE A 138 -2.92 1.47 9.07
CA ILE A 138 -3.61 1.96 10.26
C ILE A 138 -3.18 3.39 10.62
N THR A 139 -1.86 3.66 10.63
CA THR A 139 -1.34 5.01 10.92
C THR A 139 -1.83 6.02 9.88
N TRP A 140 -1.81 5.66 8.59
CA TRP A 140 -2.28 6.56 7.54
C TRP A 140 -3.77 6.84 7.64
N ILE A 141 -4.60 5.80 7.84
CA ILE A 141 -6.05 5.94 8.02
C ILE A 141 -6.35 6.88 9.19
N GLY A 142 -5.72 6.63 10.36
CA GLY A 142 -5.94 7.46 11.54
C GLY A 142 -5.54 8.92 11.36
N ASN A 143 -4.39 9.18 10.73
CA ASN A 143 -3.87 10.55 10.61
C ASN A 143 -4.47 11.34 9.44
N SER A 144 -4.73 10.69 8.31
CA SER A 144 -5.15 11.35 7.08
C SER A 144 -6.66 11.42 6.91
N LEU A 145 -7.39 10.39 7.34
CA LEU A 145 -8.84 10.32 7.12
C LEU A 145 -9.66 10.67 8.37
N ARG A 146 -9.08 10.50 9.58
CA ARG A 146 -9.78 10.66 10.87
C ARG A 146 -11.19 10.03 10.86
N PRO A 147 -11.29 8.74 10.49
CA PRO A 147 -12.58 8.12 10.29
C PRO A 147 -13.30 7.87 11.60
N GLU A 148 -14.61 7.63 11.52
CA GLU A 148 -15.29 6.89 12.56
C GLU A 148 -14.77 5.44 12.59
N ILE A 149 -14.28 5.02 13.74
CA ILE A 149 -13.67 3.70 13.89
C ILE A 149 -14.74 2.69 14.33
N VAL A 150 -14.72 1.52 13.69
CA VAL A 150 -15.45 0.33 14.12
C VAL A 150 -14.44 -0.80 14.30
N ASP A 151 -14.57 -1.52 15.41
CA ASP A 151 -13.75 -2.69 15.65
C ASP A 151 -14.13 -3.81 14.67
N CYS A 152 -13.18 -4.23 13.85
CA CYS A 152 -13.39 -5.31 12.89
C CYS A 152 -13.36 -6.71 13.51
N LEU A 153 -13.06 -6.80 14.80
CA LEU A 153 -13.04 -8.03 15.58
C LEU A 153 -14.29 -8.19 16.46
N ALA A 154 -15.17 -7.19 16.49
CA ALA A 154 -16.45 -7.28 17.19
C ALA A 154 -17.36 -8.32 16.52
N ALA A 155 -18.08 -9.09 17.35
CA ALA A 155 -19.00 -10.12 16.85
C ALA A 155 -20.20 -9.52 16.10
N ASP A 156 -20.57 -8.29 16.44
CA ASP A 156 -21.69 -7.49 15.92
C ASP A 156 -21.21 -6.36 14.98
N VAL A 157 -20.07 -6.55 14.31
CA VAL A 157 -19.46 -5.55 13.41
C VAL A 157 -20.43 -5.07 12.33
N ASP A 158 -21.27 -5.95 11.81
CA ASP A 158 -22.30 -5.65 10.82
C ASP A 158 -23.35 -4.67 11.36
N ALA A 159 -23.90 -4.94 12.54
CA ALA A 159 -24.85 -4.06 13.21
C ALA A 159 -24.23 -2.68 13.53
N LEU A 160 -22.98 -2.67 14.02
CA LEU A 160 -22.24 -1.44 14.33
C LEU A 160 -22.00 -0.58 13.09
N VAL A 161 -21.61 -1.20 11.96
CA VAL A 161 -21.41 -0.50 10.69
C VAL A 161 -22.72 0.08 10.18
N ILE A 162 -23.79 -0.72 10.15
CA ILE A 162 -25.11 -0.28 9.68
C ILE A 162 -25.60 0.92 10.50
N GLY A 163 -25.51 0.84 11.84
CA GLY A 163 -25.93 1.93 12.72
C GLY A 163 -25.15 3.22 12.47
N LYS A 164 -23.83 3.14 12.31
CA LYS A 164 -22.99 4.32 12.00
C LYS A 164 -23.27 4.92 10.64
N VAL A 165 -23.42 4.07 9.62
CA VAL A 165 -23.77 4.53 8.28
C VAL A 165 -25.12 5.24 8.30
N ALA A 166 -26.13 4.66 8.95
CA ALA A 166 -27.44 5.30 9.10
C ALA A 166 -27.35 6.67 9.78
N HIS A 167 -26.54 6.80 10.84
CA HIS A 167 -26.31 8.08 11.52
C HIS A 167 -25.66 9.14 10.61
N ILE A 168 -24.64 8.75 9.85
CA ILE A 168 -23.92 9.63 8.92
C ILE A 168 -24.84 10.18 7.82
N PHE A 169 -25.81 9.38 7.36
CA PHE A 169 -26.75 9.79 6.31
C PHE A 169 -28.02 10.47 6.84
N ALA A 170 -28.33 10.31 8.13
CA ALA A 170 -29.43 11.02 8.78
C ALA A 170 -29.09 12.47 9.18
N ALA A 171 -27.80 12.81 9.23
CA ALA A 171 -27.26 14.15 9.54
C ALA A 171 -26.85 14.93 8.28
#